data_AF-A0A7S2R5P1-F1
#
_entry.id   AF-A0A7S2R5P1-F1
#
_cell.length_a   1.000
_cell.length_b   1.000
_cell.length_c   1.000
_cell.angle_alpha   90.00
_cell.angle_beta   90.00
_cell.angle_gamma   90.00
#
_symmetry.space_group_name_H-M   'P 1'
#
loop_
_entity.id
_entity.type
_entity.pdbx_description
1 polymer ?
#
loop_
_entity_poly.entity_id
_entity_poly.type
_entity_poly.pdbx_seq_one_letter_code
_entity_poly.pdbx_strand_id
1 'polypeptide(L)'
;GLGKGLCSRAEQRPSRPSRPVCVETQPMAATSRLGHVILVWLTGFLGVVGCMKGLGGLRHPLSILAGPVEAAGALLQIPACIGLLSSRDRARAVAQLSVVGCCLFLVALGLILSTYKRKGLVCWSQAALTLVYLPLMFHPSDKASLVDGTFALCSAVASGVAGVLAGVYLQSKYPGL
;
A
#
# COMPACT_ATOMS: atom_id res chain seq x y z
N GLY A 1 -64.45 -12.24 46.83
CA GLY A 1 -63.13 -12.42 47.46
C GLY A 1 -62.13 -12.91 46.44
N LEU A 2 -60.90 -12.38 46.52
CA LEU A 2 -59.65 -12.79 45.82
C LEU A 2 -59.69 -12.77 44.28
N GLY A 3 -58.92 -11.99 43.51
CA GLY A 3 -57.62 -11.35 43.77
C GLY A 3 -56.46 -12.22 43.28
N LYS A 4 -55.98 -12.04 42.03
CA LYS A 4 -54.64 -12.46 41.57
C LYS A 4 -54.12 -11.51 40.48
N GLY A 5 -53.38 -10.50 40.90
CA GLY A 5 -52.52 -9.68 40.04
C GLY A 5 -51.20 -10.42 39.79
N LEU A 6 -50.90 -10.70 38.52
CA LEU A 6 -49.62 -11.23 38.07
C LEU A 6 -48.62 -10.07 37.93
N CYS A 7 -47.81 -9.90 38.97
CA CYS A 7 -46.67 -8.99 38.99
C CYS A 7 -45.55 -9.63 38.15
N SER A 8 -45.40 -9.17 36.89
CA SER A 8 -44.33 -9.58 35.99
C SER A 8 -43.04 -8.87 36.39
N ARG A 9 -42.17 -9.59 37.10
CA ARG A 9 -40.89 -9.11 37.63
C ARG A 9 -39.86 -9.11 36.50
N ALA A 10 -39.65 -7.95 35.87
CA ALA A 10 -38.59 -7.74 34.91
C ALA A 10 -37.22 -7.94 35.58
N GLU A 11 -36.52 -9.00 35.17
CA GLU A 11 -35.18 -9.34 35.63
C GLU A 11 -34.16 -8.38 34.99
N GLN A 12 -33.87 -7.30 35.71
CA GLN A 12 -32.92 -6.28 35.32
C GLN A 12 -31.51 -6.86 35.48
N ARG A 13 -30.92 -7.35 34.37
CA ARG A 13 -29.53 -7.84 34.36
C ARG A 13 -28.58 -6.71 34.77
N PRO A 14 -27.71 -6.92 35.76
CA PRO A 14 -26.73 -5.91 36.17
C PRO A 14 -25.75 -5.64 35.02
N SER A 15 -25.67 -4.38 34.61
CA SER A 15 -24.69 -3.83 33.68
C SER A 15 -23.29 -4.10 34.22
N ARG A 16 -22.56 -5.01 33.58
CA ARG A 16 -21.15 -5.27 33.93
C ARG A 16 -20.37 -3.97 33.78
N PRO A 17 -19.55 -3.59 34.78
CA PRO A 17 -18.69 -2.42 34.68
C PRO A 17 -17.73 -2.61 33.50
N SER A 18 -17.81 -1.68 32.55
CA SER A 18 -16.91 -1.55 31.41
C SER A 18 -15.49 -1.48 31.94
N ARG A 19 -14.75 -2.59 31.87
CA ARG A 19 -13.33 -2.58 32.21
C ARG A 19 -12.66 -1.57 31.29
N PRO A 20 -11.83 -0.65 31.81
CA PRO A 20 -11.04 0.22 30.96
C PRO A 20 -10.20 -0.69 30.06
N VAL A 21 -10.40 -0.54 28.75
CA VAL A 21 -9.56 -1.20 27.75
C VAL A 21 -8.18 -0.59 27.93
N CYS A 22 -7.32 -1.27 28.67
CA CYS A 22 -5.89 -0.98 28.64
C CYS A 22 -5.49 -1.14 27.18
N VAL A 23 -5.29 -0.01 26.50
CA VAL A 23 -4.65 0.06 25.19
C VAL A 23 -3.22 -0.37 25.45
N GLU A 24 -3.00 -1.68 25.43
CA GLU A 24 -1.70 -2.27 25.53
C GLU A 24 -0.93 -1.80 24.30
N THR A 25 -0.03 -0.83 24.52
CA THR A 25 0.99 -0.40 23.56
C THR A 25 1.85 -1.61 23.27
N GLN A 26 1.38 -2.45 22.35
CA GLN A 26 2.13 -3.57 21.81
C GLN A 26 3.47 -3.01 21.29
N PRO A 27 4.61 -3.54 21.75
CA PRO A 27 5.91 -3.11 21.25
C PRO A 27 5.90 -3.36 19.75
N MET A 28 5.89 -2.28 18.95
CA MET A 28 5.90 -2.41 17.50
C MET A 28 7.16 -3.20 17.11
N ALA A 29 6.92 -4.45 16.68
CA ALA A 29 7.96 -5.37 16.24
C ALA A 29 8.88 -4.66 15.25
N ALA A 30 10.19 -4.89 15.34
CA ALA A 30 11.20 -4.22 14.51
C ALA A 30 10.89 -4.26 13.00
N THR A 31 10.15 -5.28 12.54
CA THR A 31 9.61 -5.42 11.18
C THR A 31 8.67 -4.29 10.77
N SER A 32 7.84 -3.77 11.68
CA SER A 32 6.96 -2.63 11.45
C SER A 32 7.75 -1.33 11.23
N ARG A 33 8.84 -1.13 11.97
CA ARG A 33 9.71 0.06 11.81
C ARG A 33 10.45 0.04 10.48
N LEU A 34 11.01 -1.10 10.09
CA LEU A 34 11.69 -1.24 8.81
C LEU A 34 10.72 -1.02 7.63
N GLY A 35 9.53 -1.64 7.67
CA GLY A 35 8.49 -1.44 6.66
C GLY A 35 8.10 0.03 6.49
N HIS A 36 7.95 0.75 7.61
CA HIS A 36 7.65 2.18 7.60
C HIS A 36 8.79 3.04 7.01
N VAL A 37 10.05 2.75 7.33
CA VAL A 37 11.21 3.45 6.76
C VAL A 37 11.26 3.24 5.24
N ILE A 38 11.05 2.00 4.77
CA ILE A 38 11.01 1.69 3.34
C ILE A 38 9.85 2.44 2.67
N LEU A 39 8.68 2.47 3.29
CA LEU A 39 7.51 3.18 2.77
C LEU A 39 7.78 4.67 2.58
N VAL A 40 8.29 5.34 3.62
CA VAL A 40 8.60 6.78 3.58
C VAL A 40 9.66 7.06 2.52
N TRP A 41 10.70 6.21 2.44
CA TRP A 41 11.73 6.32 1.42
C TRP A 41 11.17 6.18 0.00
N LEU A 42 10.42 5.11 -0.28
CA LEU A 42 9.79 4.87 -1.59
C LEU A 42 8.86 6.01 -1.97
N THR A 43 8.01 6.44 -1.05
CA THR A 43 7.03 7.51 -1.27
C THR A 43 7.72 8.84 -1.57
N GLY A 44 8.74 9.20 -0.78
CA GLY A 44 9.51 10.43 -1.01
C GLY A 44 10.30 10.38 -2.31
N PHE A 45 11.05 9.31 -2.54
CA PHE A 45 11.92 9.17 -3.71
C PHE A 45 11.12 9.07 -5.02
N LEU A 46 10.20 8.10 -5.12
CA LEU A 46 9.40 7.90 -6.32
C LEU A 46 8.38 9.03 -6.52
N GLY A 47 7.87 9.64 -5.45
CA GLY A 47 7.00 10.81 -5.56
C GLY A 47 7.72 12.01 -6.20
N VAL A 48 8.90 12.37 -5.67
CA VAL A 48 9.69 13.50 -6.22
C VAL A 48 10.16 13.20 -7.65
N VAL A 49 10.75 12.03 -7.88
CA VAL A 49 11.21 11.63 -9.22
C VAL A 49 10.05 11.56 -10.21
N GLY A 50 8.89 11.05 -9.77
CA GLY A 50 7.67 10.96 -10.58
C GLY A 50 7.17 12.34 -11.01
N CYS A 51 7.07 13.28 -10.07
CA CYS A 51 6.73 14.67 -10.37
C CYS A 51 7.73 15.31 -11.35
N MET A 52 9.04 15.15 -11.12
CA MET A 52 10.07 15.69 -12.01
C MET A 52 9.96 15.12 -13.43
N LYS A 53 9.67 13.82 -13.56
CA LYS A 53 9.44 13.15 -14.85
C LYS A 53 8.18 13.68 -15.54
N GLY A 54 7.07 13.81 -14.81
CA GLY A 54 5.80 14.33 -15.34
C GLY A 54 5.89 15.78 -15.81
N LEU A 55 6.73 16.59 -15.17
CA LEU A 55 6.99 17.98 -15.56
C LEU A 55 7.97 18.12 -16.73
N GLY A 56 8.42 17.02 -17.34
CA GLY A 56 9.33 17.05 -18.48
C GLY A 56 10.81 17.22 -18.13
N GLY A 57 11.19 17.07 -16.86
CA GLY A 57 12.58 17.12 -16.42
C GLY A 57 13.47 15.99 -17.00
N LEU A 58 12.86 14.91 -17.51
CA LEU A 58 13.52 13.81 -18.19
C LEU A 58 12.95 13.62 -19.60
N ARG A 59 13.78 13.89 -20.63
CA ARG A 59 13.40 13.88 -22.05
C ARG A 59 13.05 12.51 -22.66
N HIS A 60 12.87 11.45 -21.88
CA HIS A 60 12.53 10.14 -22.42
C HIS A 60 11.01 9.93 -22.36
N PRO A 61 10.32 9.67 -23.48
CA PRO A 61 8.85 9.70 -23.50
C PRO A 61 8.19 8.61 -22.64
N LEU A 62 8.77 7.40 -22.56
CA LEU A 62 8.34 6.41 -21.57
C LEU A 62 8.52 6.87 -20.12
N SER A 63 9.57 7.65 -19.85
CA SER A 63 9.78 8.24 -18.52
C SER A 63 8.74 9.32 -18.20
N ILE A 64 8.28 10.08 -19.21
CA ILE A 64 7.21 11.07 -19.06
C ILE A 64 5.90 10.38 -18.71
N LEU A 65 5.61 9.22 -19.30
CA LEU A 65 4.41 8.42 -18.96
C LEU A 65 4.52 7.76 -17.58
N ALA A 66 5.69 7.23 -17.23
CA ALA A 66 5.92 6.60 -15.93
C ALA A 66 5.85 7.61 -14.77
N GLY A 67 6.24 8.86 -15.00
CA GLY A 67 6.29 9.90 -13.96
C GLY A 67 4.97 10.14 -13.22
N PRO A 68 3.87 10.46 -13.91
CA PRO A 68 2.54 10.61 -13.30
C PRO A 68 2.07 9.36 -12.56
N VAL A 69 2.42 8.18 -13.05
CA VAL A 69 2.07 6.91 -12.39
C VAL A 69 2.84 6.74 -11.08
N GLU A 70 4.14 7.07 -11.05
CA GLU A 70 4.94 7.11 -9.81
C GLU A 70 4.37 8.14 -8.83
N ALA A 71 4.06 9.36 -9.30
CA ALA A 71 3.50 10.41 -8.44
C ALA A 71 2.14 10.01 -7.86
N ALA A 72 1.25 9.41 -8.66
CA ALA A 72 -0.03 8.89 -8.18
C ALA A 72 0.17 7.79 -7.13
N GLY A 73 1.09 6.84 -7.37
CA GLY A 73 1.45 5.81 -6.39
C GLY A 73 1.89 6.42 -5.06
N ALA A 74 2.74 7.44 -5.09
CA ALA A 74 3.20 8.14 -3.89
C ALA A 74 2.06 8.85 -3.14
N LEU A 75 1.13 9.51 -3.86
CA LEU A 75 -0.03 10.15 -3.23
C LEU A 75 -0.91 9.15 -2.46
N LEU A 76 -1.12 7.95 -3.02
CA LEU A 76 -1.89 6.90 -2.35
C LEU A 76 -1.19 6.33 -1.11
N GLN A 77 0.14 6.47 -1.02
CA GLN A 77 0.93 6.01 0.12
C GLN A 77 1.00 7.02 1.27
N ILE A 78 0.67 8.31 1.03
CA ILE A 78 0.73 9.36 2.06
C ILE A 78 -0.03 8.97 3.33
N PRO A 79 -1.30 8.51 3.29
CA PRO A 79 -2.04 8.17 4.50
C PRO A 79 -1.35 7.10 5.36
N ALA A 80 -0.64 6.16 4.74
CA ALA A 80 0.15 5.14 5.43
C ALA A 80 1.45 5.73 6.03
N CYS A 81 2.07 6.71 5.37
CA CYS A 81 3.27 7.40 5.86
C CYS A 81 2.99 8.26 7.11
N ILE A 82 1.84 8.93 7.17
CA ILE A 82 1.48 9.78 8.31
C ILE A 82 0.73 9.04 9.43
N GLY A 83 0.58 7.72 9.31
CA GLY A 83 0.00 6.88 10.36
C GLY A 83 -1.48 7.16 10.65
N LEU A 84 -2.29 7.47 9.63
CA LEU A 84 -3.74 7.74 9.77
C LEU A 84 -4.57 6.46 10.06
N LEU A 85 -4.21 5.71 11.10
CA LEU A 85 -4.81 4.42 11.46
C LEU A 85 -5.69 4.52 12.71
N SER A 86 -6.46 5.61 12.85
CA SER A 86 -7.25 5.87 14.07
C SER A 86 -8.47 4.96 14.25
N SER A 87 -8.92 4.25 13.21
CA SER A 87 -10.01 3.27 13.30
C SER A 87 -9.72 2.04 12.44
N ARG A 88 -10.35 0.90 12.77
CA ARG A 88 -10.15 -0.37 12.06
C ARG A 88 -10.54 -0.27 10.58
N ASP A 89 -11.63 0.44 10.27
CA ASP A 89 -12.08 0.66 8.89
C ASP A 89 -11.12 1.57 8.12
N ARG A 90 -10.59 2.62 8.76
CA ARG A 90 -9.55 3.46 8.16
C ARG A 90 -8.28 2.68 7.92
N ALA A 91 -7.89 1.79 8.84
CA ALA A 91 -6.74 0.92 8.64
C ALA A 91 -6.89 0.02 7.42
N ARG A 92 -8.11 -0.45 7.11
CA ARG A 92 -8.40 -1.20 5.87
C ARG A 92 -8.19 -0.36 4.63
N ALA A 93 -8.80 0.82 4.62
CA ALA A 93 -8.69 1.73 3.50
C ALA A 93 -7.23 2.09 3.24
N VAL A 94 -6.47 2.44 4.28
CA VAL A 94 -5.05 2.77 4.19
C VAL A 94 -4.22 1.59 3.68
N ALA A 95 -4.47 0.37 4.18
CA ALA A 95 -3.81 -0.83 3.69
C ALA A 95 -4.09 -1.09 2.20
N GLN A 96 -5.35 -0.99 1.78
CA GLN A 96 -5.75 -1.16 0.37
C GLN A 96 -5.13 -0.08 -0.53
N LEU A 97 -5.16 1.19 -0.11
CA LEU A 97 -4.51 2.29 -0.82
C LEU A 97 -3.01 2.06 -0.95
N SER A 98 -2.36 1.52 0.09
CA SER A 98 -0.94 1.19 0.06
C SER A 98 -0.62 0.08 -0.94
N VAL A 99 -1.46 -0.97 -1.02
CA VAL A 99 -1.31 -2.02 -2.04
C VAL A 99 -1.47 -1.45 -3.44
N VAL A 100 -2.51 -0.64 -3.68
CA VAL A 100 -2.71 0.02 -4.98
C VAL A 100 -1.52 0.93 -5.32
N GLY A 101 -1.00 1.69 -4.36
CA GLY A 101 0.20 2.51 -4.52
C GLY A 101 1.42 1.69 -4.93
N CYS A 102 1.64 0.52 -4.33
CA CYS A 102 2.71 -0.41 -4.73
C CYS A 102 2.51 -0.96 -6.13
N CYS A 103 1.27 -1.30 -6.51
CA CYS A 103 0.96 -1.73 -7.88
C CYS A 103 1.31 -0.63 -8.89
N LEU A 104 0.96 0.64 -8.61
CA LEU A 104 1.31 1.77 -9.47
C LEU A 104 2.82 1.97 -9.58
N PHE A 105 3.55 1.89 -8.47
CA PHE A 105 5.02 1.94 -8.49
C PHE A 105 5.60 0.84 -9.38
N LEU A 106 5.13 -0.41 -9.26
CA LEU A 106 5.64 -1.50 -10.08
C LEU A 106 5.22 -1.40 -11.55
N VAL A 107 4.04 -0.87 -11.88
CA VAL A 107 3.67 -0.57 -13.27
C VAL A 107 4.64 0.44 -13.86
N ALA A 108 4.90 1.54 -13.15
CA ALA A 108 5.79 2.58 -13.63
C ALA A 108 7.24 2.10 -13.76
N LEU A 109 7.74 1.36 -12.77
CA LEU A 109 9.05 0.74 -12.82
C LEU A 109 9.14 -0.30 -13.94
N GLY A 110 8.08 -1.10 -14.16
CA GLY A 110 7.98 -2.04 -15.27
C GLY A 110 8.07 -1.36 -16.63
N LEU A 111 7.34 -0.24 -16.82
CA LEU A 111 7.45 0.58 -18.03
C LEU A 111 8.88 1.06 -18.25
N ILE A 112 9.58 1.52 -17.21
CA ILE A 112 10.97 1.99 -17.31
C ILE A 112 11.93 0.82 -17.61
N LEU A 113 11.78 -0.32 -16.92
CA LEU A 113 12.61 -1.51 -17.07
C LEU A 113 12.49 -2.15 -18.45
N SER A 114 11.38 -1.93 -19.16
CA SER A 114 11.23 -2.36 -20.55
C SER A 114 12.23 -1.69 -21.51
N THR A 115 12.87 -0.58 -21.12
CA THR A 115 13.83 0.14 -21.95
C THR A 115 15.23 -0.47 -21.85
N TYR A 116 15.80 -0.88 -22.99
CA TYR A 116 17.13 -1.52 -23.01
C TYR A 116 18.27 -0.60 -22.52
N LYS A 117 18.08 0.72 -22.64
CA LYS A 117 19.09 1.74 -22.29
C LYS A 117 19.15 2.09 -20.80
N ARG A 118 18.16 1.75 -19.97
CA ARG A 118 18.11 2.17 -18.56
C ARG A 118 17.95 1.01 -17.58
N LYS A 119 18.89 0.06 -17.60
CA LYS A 119 19.06 -0.94 -16.52
C LYS A 119 19.81 -0.35 -15.32
N GLY A 120 19.41 0.84 -14.86
CA GLY A 120 20.05 1.47 -13.70
C GLY A 120 19.81 0.63 -12.44
N LEU A 121 20.87 0.36 -11.66
CA LEU A 121 20.77 -0.34 -10.36
C LEU A 121 19.73 0.32 -9.44
N VAL A 122 19.55 1.64 -9.57
CA VAL A 122 18.53 2.41 -8.86
C VAL A 122 17.13 1.86 -9.14
N CYS A 123 16.73 1.65 -10.40
CA CYS A 123 15.39 1.19 -10.75
C CYS A 123 15.10 -0.20 -10.19
N TRP A 124 16.07 -1.12 -10.30
CA TRP A 124 15.98 -2.46 -9.73
C TRP A 124 15.88 -2.44 -8.21
N SER A 125 16.64 -1.57 -7.54
CA SER A 125 16.54 -1.40 -6.09
C SER A 125 15.16 -0.91 -5.66
N GLN A 126 14.53 0.02 -6.40
CA GLN A 126 13.19 0.52 -6.07
C GLN A 126 12.12 -0.57 -6.27
N ALA A 127 12.23 -1.36 -7.33
CA ALA A 127 11.33 -2.49 -7.56
C ALA A 127 11.49 -3.55 -6.46
N ALA A 128 12.73 -3.90 -6.10
CA ALA A 128 13.02 -4.84 -5.03
C ALA A 128 12.51 -4.34 -3.68
N LEU A 129 12.76 -3.08 -3.32
CA LEU A 129 12.24 -2.49 -2.08
C LEU A 129 10.71 -2.49 -2.03
N THR A 130 10.03 -2.21 -3.15
CA THR A 130 8.57 -2.28 -3.23
C THR A 130 8.05 -3.70 -3.00
N LEU A 131 8.74 -4.71 -3.55
CA LEU A 131 8.39 -6.12 -3.34
C LEU A 131 8.72 -6.61 -1.92
N VAL A 132 9.77 -6.10 -1.28
CA VAL A 132 10.13 -6.41 0.10
C VAL A 132 9.19 -5.73 1.10
N TYR A 133 8.70 -4.53 0.79
CA TYR A 133 7.75 -3.79 1.62
C TYR A 133 6.44 -4.55 1.88
N LEU A 134 5.87 -5.16 0.82
CA LEU A 134 4.58 -5.86 0.91
C LEU A 134 4.55 -7.00 1.96
N PRO A 135 5.46 -7.98 1.97
CA PRO A 135 5.47 -9.03 2.98
C PRO A 135 5.87 -8.52 4.38
N LEU A 136 6.63 -7.43 4.47
CA LEU A 136 6.97 -6.81 5.77
C LEU A 136 5.76 -6.16 6.43
N MET A 137 4.87 -5.54 5.66
CA MET A 137 3.67 -4.87 6.18
C MET A 137 2.43 -5.77 6.25
N PHE A 138 2.28 -6.72 5.32
CA PHE A 138 1.09 -7.55 5.19
C PHE A 138 1.37 -9.02 5.51
N HIS A 139 2.08 -9.28 6.60
CA HIS A 139 2.55 -10.63 6.92
C HIS A 139 1.38 -11.64 7.01
N PRO A 140 1.41 -12.77 6.26
CA PRO A 140 0.27 -13.68 6.10
C PRO A 140 -0.09 -14.46 7.37
N SER A 141 0.81 -14.49 8.37
CA SER A 141 0.59 -15.23 9.63
C SER A 141 -0.29 -14.47 10.63
N ASP A 142 -0.53 -13.18 10.39
CA ASP A 142 -1.34 -12.38 11.28
C ASP A 142 -2.83 -12.56 10.92
N LYS A 143 -3.54 -13.42 11.66
CA LYS A 143 -4.99 -13.65 11.45
C LYS A 143 -5.83 -12.38 11.61
N ALA A 144 -5.24 -11.33 12.17
CA ALA A 144 -5.84 -9.99 12.27
C ALA A 144 -5.54 -9.09 11.04
N SER A 145 -4.67 -9.52 10.12
CA SER A 145 -4.31 -8.74 8.93
C SER A 145 -5.54 -8.58 8.02
N LEU A 146 -5.86 -7.33 7.76
CA LEU A 146 -7.07 -6.91 7.06
C LEU A 146 -7.00 -7.11 5.54
N VAL A 147 -5.80 -7.40 5.04
CA VAL A 147 -5.47 -7.64 3.63
C VAL A 147 -4.57 -8.87 3.56
N ASP A 148 -4.91 -9.81 2.67
CA ASP A 148 -4.08 -10.99 2.40
C ASP A 148 -2.78 -10.56 1.71
N GLY A 149 -1.66 -10.73 2.42
CA GLY A 149 -0.34 -10.38 1.91
C GLY A 149 0.06 -11.15 0.65
N THR A 150 -0.43 -12.39 0.49
CA THR A 150 -0.19 -13.20 -0.71
C THR A 150 -0.85 -12.56 -1.92
N PHE A 151 -2.11 -12.16 -1.76
CA PHE A 151 -2.84 -11.45 -2.80
C PHE A 151 -2.19 -10.09 -3.13
N ALA A 152 -1.77 -9.34 -2.13
CA ALA A 152 -1.07 -8.07 -2.32
C ALA A 152 0.24 -8.23 -3.10
N LEU A 153 1.05 -9.24 -2.75
CA LEU A 153 2.29 -9.54 -3.46
C LEU A 153 2.03 -10.00 -4.91
N CYS A 154 1.09 -10.93 -5.12
CA CYS A 154 0.75 -11.43 -6.45
C CYS A 154 0.22 -10.32 -7.36
N SER A 155 -0.68 -9.46 -6.85
CA SER A 155 -1.23 -8.32 -7.61
C SER A 155 -0.14 -7.31 -7.97
N ALA A 156 0.77 -7.01 -7.04
CA ALA A 156 1.89 -6.12 -7.27
C ALA A 156 2.85 -6.67 -8.35
N VAL A 157 3.23 -7.95 -8.25
CA VAL A 157 4.07 -8.62 -9.27
C VAL A 157 3.38 -8.63 -10.63
N ALA A 158 2.09 -9.00 -10.69
CA ALA A 158 1.33 -9.00 -11.93
C ALA A 158 1.27 -7.61 -12.57
N SER A 159 1.10 -6.56 -11.75
CA SER A 159 1.11 -5.16 -12.19
C SER A 159 2.48 -4.75 -12.76
N GLY A 160 3.57 -5.19 -12.14
CA GLY A 160 4.92 -4.98 -12.66
C GLY A 160 5.15 -5.65 -14.01
N VAL A 161 4.74 -6.91 -14.16
CA VAL A 161 4.81 -7.64 -15.44
C VAL A 161 3.97 -6.94 -16.51
N ALA A 162 2.74 -6.52 -16.18
CA ALA A 162 1.89 -5.76 -17.09
C ALA A 162 2.56 -4.45 -17.55
N GLY A 163 3.23 -3.72 -16.63
CA GLY A 163 4.01 -2.54 -16.96
C GLY A 163 5.16 -2.83 -17.94
N VAL A 164 5.90 -3.93 -17.74
CA VAL A 164 6.95 -4.36 -18.67
C VAL A 164 6.38 -4.66 -20.05
N LEU A 165 5.31 -5.46 -20.13
CA LEU A 165 4.67 -5.83 -21.39
C LEU A 165 4.12 -4.61 -22.13
N ALA A 166 3.47 -3.68 -21.42
CA ALA A 166 3.00 -2.42 -21.98
C ALA A 166 4.16 -1.59 -22.55
N GLY A 167 5.28 -1.53 -21.83
CA GLY A 167 6.47 -0.81 -22.28
C GLY A 167 7.09 -1.43 -23.53
N VAL A 168 7.20 -2.77 -23.60
CA VAL A 168 7.66 -3.48 -24.81
C VAL A 168 6.73 -3.25 -25.99
N TYR A 169 5.41 -3.31 -25.76
CA TYR A 169 4.41 -3.05 -26.80
C TYR A 169 4.52 -1.62 -27.35
N LEU A 170 4.64 -0.63 -26.48
CA LEU A 170 4.78 0.78 -26.88
C LEU A 170 6.04 1.01 -27.71
N GLN A 171 7.17 0.42 -27.32
CA GLN A 171 8.42 0.49 -28.10
C GLN A 171 8.28 -0.19 -29.47
N SER A 172 7.59 -1.34 -29.53
CA SER A 172 7.35 -2.05 -30.79
C SER A 172 6.46 -1.27 -31.75
N LYS A 173 5.46 -0.54 -31.23
CA LYS A 173 4.50 0.18 -32.06
C LYS A 173 4.95 1.59 -32.44
N TYR A 174 5.79 2.20 -31.62
CA TYR A 174 6.30 3.55 -31.81
C TYR A 174 7.83 3.55 -31.71
N PRO A 175 8.58 3.16 -32.76
CA PRO A 175 10.03 2.96 -32.73
C PRO A 175 10.90 4.23 -32.52
N GLY A 176 10.29 5.34 -32.09
CA GLY A 176 10.98 6.58 -31.67
C GLY A 176 10.62 7.04 -30.24
N LEU A 177 9.87 6.21 -29.49
CA LEU A 177 9.54 6.40 -28.07
C LEU A 177 10.61 5.73 -27.18
#